data_AF-K3YAZ8-F1
#
_entry.id   AF-K3YAZ8-F1
#
_cell.length_a   1.000
_cell.length_b   1.000
_cell.length_c   1.000
_cell.angle_alpha   90.00
_cell.angle_beta   90.00
_cell.angle_gamma   90.00
#
_symmetry.space_group_name_H-M   'P 1'
#
loop_
_entity.id
_entity.type
_entity.pdbx_description
1 polymer ?
#
loop_
_entity_poly.entity_id
_entity_poly.type
_entity_poly.pdbx_seq_one_letter_code
_entity_poly.pdbx_strand_id
1 'polypeptide(L)'
;MEDSSGSSPSPAILRNRYWIVRHGRSVPNERGLIVSSLENGTKPEFGLAPQGFEQARAAGEQLRKELEEMGVPVDSVKIRYSPFSRTTETARAVAGVLGIPFEGPSCEVSLV
;
A
#
# COMPACT_ATOMS: atom_id res chain seq x y z
N MET A 1 20.87 39.80 -33.77
CA MET A 1 21.51 39.35 -32.52
C MET A 1 20.68 39.98 -31.42
N GLU A 2 19.93 39.28 -30.59
CA GLU A 2 20.08 37.92 -30.07
C GLU A 2 18.72 37.21 -29.91
N ASP A 3 18.67 35.92 -30.28
CA ASP A 3 17.56 35.04 -29.98
C ASP A 3 17.62 34.61 -28.51
N SER A 4 16.64 35.04 -27.71
CA SER A 4 16.46 34.60 -26.33
C SER A 4 15.69 33.29 -26.29
N SER A 5 16.37 32.15 -26.43
CA SER A 5 15.78 30.84 -26.15
C SER A 5 15.81 30.59 -24.64
N GLY A 6 14.71 30.93 -23.95
CA GLY A 6 14.47 30.50 -22.58
C GLY A 6 14.29 28.98 -22.55
N SER A 7 15.35 28.25 -22.21
CA SER A 7 15.26 26.81 -21.96
C SER A 7 14.58 26.61 -20.60
N SER A 8 13.31 26.21 -20.63
CA SER A 8 12.58 25.76 -19.45
C SER A 8 13.33 24.56 -18.85
N PRO A 9 13.61 24.53 -17.53
CA PRO A 9 14.27 23.38 -16.92
C PRO A 9 13.38 22.15 -17.09
N SER A 10 13.94 21.08 -17.67
CA SER A 10 13.28 19.79 -17.74
C SER A 10 12.92 19.32 -16.32
N PRO A 11 11.70 18.80 -16.09
CA PRO A 11 11.27 18.41 -14.76
C PRO A 11 12.22 17.34 -14.20
N ALA A 12 12.60 17.52 -12.93
CA ALA A 12 13.52 16.61 -12.25
C ALA A 12 12.99 15.17 -12.29
N ILE A 13 13.84 14.23 -12.71
CA ILE A 13 13.49 12.80 -12.74
C ILE A 13 13.35 12.32 -11.28
N LEU A 14 12.13 12.01 -10.86
CA LEU A 14 11.87 11.46 -9.54
C LEU A 14 12.39 10.02 -9.47
N ARG A 15 13.19 9.72 -8.44
CA ARG A 15 13.79 8.38 -8.25
C ARG A 15 12.80 7.32 -7.77
N ASN A 16 11.80 7.73 -7.00
CA ASN A 16 10.86 6.84 -6.34
C ASN A 16 9.46 7.00 -6.93
N ARG A 17 8.71 5.89 -6.97
CA ARG A 17 7.30 5.86 -7.33
C ARG A 17 6.51 5.33 -6.14
N TYR A 18 5.33 5.89 -5.92
CA TYR A 18 4.50 5.56 -4.77
C TYR A 18 3.12 5.13 -5.25
N TRP A 19 2.66 4.01 -4.71
CA TRP A 19 1.29 3.53 -4.85
C TRP A 19 0.61 3.59 -3.50
N ILE A 20 -0.62 4.08 -3.48
CA ILE A 20 -1.41 4.18 -2.27
C ILE A 20 -2.55 3.18 -2.37
N VAL A 21 -2.54 2.19 -1.48
CA VAL A 21 -3.58 1.16 -1.41
C VAL A 21 -4.36 1.34 -0.13
N ARG A 22 -5.66 1.61 -0.26
CA ARG A 22 -6.58 1.57 0.89
C ARG A 22 -6.80 0.12 1.28
N HIS A 23 -6.95 -0.15 2.57
CA HIS A 23 -7.32 -1.48 3.04
C HIS A 23 -8.61 -1.98 2.38
N GLY A 24 -8.71 -3.29 2.18
CA GLY A 24 -9.94 -3.94 1.71
C GLY A 24 -11.09 -3.79 2.72
N ARG A 25 -12.28 -4.23 2.33
CA ARG A 25 -13.46 -4.25 3.21
C ARG A 25 -13.16 -5.00 4.51
N SER A 26 -13.38 -4.35 5.64
CA SER A 26 -13.12 -4.90 6.97
C SER A 26 -14.39 -5.32 7.69
N VAL A 27 -14.27 -6.19 8.69
CA VAL A 27 -15.37 -6.59 9.59
C VAL A 27 -16.04 -5.35 10.24
N PRO A 28 -15.31 -4.32 10.73
CA PRO A 28 -15.91 -3.05 11.12
C PRO A 28 -16.75 -2.38 10.04
N ASN A 29 -16.31 -2.40 8.78
CA ASN A 29 -17.06 -1.75 7.70
C ASN A 29 -18.42 -2.43 7.48
N GLU A 30 -18.49 -3.75 7.58
CA GLU A 30 -19.76 -4.49 7.48
C GLU A 30 -20.73 -4.15 8.61
N ARG A 31 -20.19 -3.81 9.79
CA ARG A 31 -20.96 -3.43 10.98
C ARG A 31 -21.25 -1.93 11.06
N GLY A 32 -20.80 -1.13 10.09
CA GLY A 32 -20.91 0.33 10.14
C GLY A 32 -20.09 0.99 11.26
N LEU A 33 -19.05 0.32 11.76
CA LEU A 33 -18.22 0.78 12.86
C LEU A 33 -16.96 1.50 12.36
N ILE A 34 -16.62 2.59 13.04
CA ILE A 34 -15.35 3.30 12.84
C ILE A 34 -14.36 2.82 13.90
N VAL A 35 -13.24 2.24 13.46
CA VAL A 35 -12.13 1.83 14.32
C VAL A 35 -10.90 2.68 13.99
N SER A 36 -10.61 3.63 14.86
CA SER A 36 -9.53 4.62 14.71
C SER A 36 -8.47 4.60 15.83
N SER A 37 -8.71 3.91 16.95
CA SER A 37 -7.71 3.74 18.00
C SER A 37 -6.78 2.56 17.69
N LEU A 38 -5.53 2.61 18.15
CA LEU A 38 -4.60 1.48 18.05
C LEU A 38 -5.08 0.29 18.88
N GLU A 39 -5.56 0.54 20.10
CA GLU A 39 -6.07 -0.49 21.01
C GLU A 39 -7.05 -1.45 20.33
N ASN A 40 -8.00 -0.92 19.54
CA ASN A 40 -8.91 -1.74 18.76
C ASN A 40 -8.33 -2.05 17.38
N GLY A 41 -7.66 -1.10 16.73
CA GLY A 41 -7.17 -1.21 15.37
C GLY A 41 -6.26 -2.40 15.11
N THR A 42 -5.51 -2.87 16.10
CA THR A 42 -4.57 -3.99 15.99
C THR A 42 -5.17 -5.35 16.39
N LYS A 43 -6.45 -5.40 16.81
CA LYS A 43 -7.06 -6.68 17.20
C LYS A 43 -7.50 -7.49 15.98
N PRO A 44 -7.34 -8.82 15.96
CA PRO A 44 -7.68 -9.66 14.80
C PRO A 44 -9.13 -9.54 14.33
N GLU A 45 -10.10 -9.37 15.25
CA GLU A 45 -11.52 -9.25 14.93
C GLU A 45 -11.89 -8.00 14.12
N PHE A 46 -10.97 -7.03 14.03
CA PHE A 46 -11.12 -5.82 13.23
C PHE A 46 -10.33 -5.84 11.91
N GLY A 47 -9.90 -7.04 11.50
CA GLY A 47 -9.31 -7.33 10.20
C GLY A 47 -10.28 -7.26 9.02
N LEU A 48 -9.83 -7.78 7.89
CA LEU A 48 -10.57 -7.89 6.64
C LEU A 48 -11.74 -8.87 6.78
N ALA A 49 -12.85 -8.50 6.15
CA ALA A 49 -13.93 -9.44 5.85
C ALA A 49 -13.54 -10.29 4.62
N PRO A 50 -14.22 -11.41 4.33
CA PRO A 50 -13.90 -12.26 3.18
C PRO A 50 -13.78 -11.50 1.85
N GLN A 51 -14.71 -10.57 1.56
CA GLN A 51 -14.63 -9.72 0.38
C GLN A 51 -13.39 -8.82 0.36
N GLY A 52 -12.91 -8.38 1.53
CA GLY A 52 -11.72 -7.55 1.64
C GLY A 52 -10.44 -8.25 1.22
N PHE A 53 -10.33 -9.57 1.46
CA PHE A 53 -9.20 -10.36 0.97
C PHE A 53 -9.18 -10.46 -0.56
N GLU A 54 -10.33 -10.66 -1.19
CA GLU A 54 -10.44 -10.68 -2.64
C GLU A 54 -10.10 -9.33 -3.26
N GLN A 55 -10.55 -8.23 -2.64
CA GLN A 55 -10.17 -6.88 -3.04
C GLN A 55 -8.66 -6.65 -2.93
N ALA A 56 -8.03 -7.12 -1.84
CA ALA A 56 -6.60 -6.98 -1.63
C ALA A 56 -5.78 -7.79 -2.65
N ARG A 57 -6.23 -9.01 -2.98
CA ARG A 57 -5.62 -9.81 -4.04
C ARG A 57 -5.73 -9.13 -5.40
N ALA A 58 -6.91 -8.68 -5.78
CA ALA A 58 -7.14 -7.96 -7.03
C ALA A 58 -6.27 -6.70 -7.13
N ALA A 59 -6.13 -5.93 -6.04
CA ALA A 59 -5.22 -4.79 -5.99
C ALA A 59 -3.75 -5.20 -6.19
N GLY A 60 -3.32 -6.33 -5.63
CA GLY A 60 -1.99 -6.88 -5.86
C GLY A 60 -1.77 -7.32 -7.31
N GLU A 61 -2.77 -7.91 -7.95
CA GLU A 61 -2.71 -8.31 -9.37
C GLU A 61 -2.63 -7.09 -10.29
N GLN A 62 -3.42 -6.06 -9.98
CA GLN A 62 -3.37 -4.79 -10.70
C GLN A 62 -2.00 -4.12 -10.55
N LEU A 63 -1.46 -4.05 -9.33
CA LEU A 63 -0.13 -3.49 -9.08
C LEU A 63 0.95 -4.28 -9.84
N ARG A 64 0.90 -5.63 -9.84
CA ARG A 64 1.84 -6.45 -10.60
C ARG A 64 1.86 -6.07 -12.08
N LYS A 65 0.68 -5.95 -12.69
CA LYS A 65 0.53 -5.56 -14.09
C LYS A 65 1.09 -4.16 -14.36
N GLU A 66 0.81 -3.19 -13.50
CA GLU A 66 1.37 -1.83 -13.63
C GLU A 66 2.90 -1.82 -13.52
N LEU A 67 3.48 -2.60 -12.60
CA LEU A 67 4.93 -2.72 -12.46
C LEU A 67 5.57 -3.32 -13.72
N GLU A 68 4.96 -4.36 -14.29
CA GLU A 68 5.39 -4.99 -15.55
C GLU A 68 5.34 -3.97 -16.71
N GLU A 69 4.22 -3.27 -16.89
CA GLU A 69 4.03 -2.27 -17.96
C GLU A 69 5.02 -1.11 -17.87
N MET A 70 5.41 -0.71 -16.66
CA MET A 70 6.40 0.35 -16.45
C MET A 70 7.85 -0.15 -16.40
N GLY A 71 8.10 -1.45 -16.48
CA GLY A 71 9.42 -2.05 -16.35
C GLY A 71 10.05 -1.86 -14.96
N VAL A 72 9.24 -1.80 -13.90
CA VAL A 72 9.71 -1.72 -12.51
C VAL A 72 9.93 -3.15 -11.98
N PRO A 73 11.16 -3.50 -11.56
CA PRO A 73 11.43 -4.81 -10.97
C PRO A 73 10.64 -5.03 -9.67
N VAL A 74 9.96 -6.17 -9.55
CA VAL A 74 9.11 -6.48 -8.37
C VAL A 74 9.92 -6.57 -7.08
N ASP A 75 11.16 -7.03 -7.14
CA ASP A 75 12.10 -7.11 -6.01
C ASP A 75 12.52 -5.73 -5.46
N SER A 76 12.39 -4.67 -6.26
CA SER A 76 12.62 -3.29 -5.84
C SER A 76 11.46 -2.69 -5.03
N VAL A 77 10.29 -3.36 -5.01
CA VAL A 77 9.09 -2.87 -4.32
C VAL A 77 9.23 -3.06 -2.80
N LYS A 78 8.92 -2.00 -2.06
CA LYS A 78 8.83 -2.02 -0.60
C LYS A 78 7.41 -1.69 -0.16
N ILE A 79 6.80 -2.57 0.62
CA ILE A 79 5.46 -2.36 1.18
C ILE A 79 5.59 -1.74 2.57
N ARG A 80 4.95 -0.60 2.77
CA ARG A 80 4.82 0.09 4.06
C ARG A 80 3.33 0.18 4.39
N TYR A 81 2.97 -0.11 5.64
CA TYR A 81 1.57 -0.20 6.05
C TYR A 81 1.38 0.25 7.49
N SER A 82 0.16 0.70 7.79
CA SER A 82 -0.30 1.00 9.15
C SER A 82 -0.42 -0.28 9.98
N PRO A 83 -0.16 -0.27 11.30
CA PRO A 83 -0.23 -1.46 12.14
C PRO A 83 -1.66 -2.02 12.35
N PHE A 84 -2.69 -1.36 11.81
CA PHE A 84 -4.06 -1.86 11.93
C PHE A 84 -4.20 -3.23 11.24
N SER A 85 -5.01 -4.13 11.80
CA SER A 85 -5.17 -5.50 11.30
C SER A 85 -5.60 -5.51 9.83
N ARG A 86 -6.60 -4.70 9.48
CA ARG A 86 -7.10 -4.57 8.09
C ARG A 86 -6.05 -4.10 7.10
N THR A 87 -5.13 -3.21 7.49
CA THR A 87 -4.04 -2.74 6.61
C THR A 87 -2.92 -3.78 6.54
N THR A 88 -2.59 -4.42 7.66
CA THR A 88 -1.61 -5.51 7.74
C THR A 88 -2.02 -6.68 6.84
N GLU A 89 -3.28 -7.10 6.90
CA GLU A 89 -3.80 -8.21 6.08
C GLU A 89 -3.90 -7.84 4.61
N THR A 90 -4.29 -6.60 4.30
CA THR A 90 -4.27 -6.10 2.90
C THR A 90 -2.85 -6.15 2.35
N ALA A 91 -1.89 -5.61 3.11
CA ALA A 91 -0.48 -5.59 2.73
C ALA A 91 0.08 -7.01 2.56
N ARG A 92 -0.29 -7.95 3.45
CA ARG A 92 0.12 -9.35 3.34
C ARG A 92 -0.44 -10.03 2.10
N ALA A 93 -1.72 -9.79 1.77
CA ALA A 93 -2.33 -10.34 0.57
C ALA A 93 -1.66 -9.80 -0.70
N VAL A 94 -1.40 -8.49 -0.76
CA VAL A 94 -0.68 -7.86 -1.88
C VAL A 94 0.75 -8.40 -2.00
N ALA A 95 1.49 -8.49 -0.89
CA ALA A 95 2.83 -9.07 -0.87
C ALA A 95 2.85 -10.51 -1.41
N GLY A 96 1.86 -11.31 -1.02
CA GLY A 96 1.70 -12.68 -1.51
C GLY A 96 1.45 -12.77 -3.02
N VAL A 97 0.68 -11.84 -3.58
CA VAL A 97 0.44 -11.77 -5.04
C VAL A 97 1.71 -11.34 -5.80
N LEU A 98 2.48 -10.42 -5.23
CA LEU A 98 3.76 -9.97 -5.81
C LEU A 98 4.89 -10.99 -5.60
N GLY A 99 4.73 -11.96 -4.69
CA GLY A 99 5.78 -12.92 -4.35
C GLY A 99 6.97 -12.30 -3.59
N ILE A 100 6.76 -11.18 -2.90
CA ILE A 100 7.81 -10.50 -2.12
C ILE A 100 7.70 -10.82 -0.63
N PRO A 101 8.82 -10.77 0.14
CA PRO A 101 8.79 -11.00 1.57
C PRO A 101 7.83 -10.03 2.28
N PHE A 102 7.01 -10.57 3.18
CA PHE A 102 6.17 -9.77 4.05
C PHE A 102 6.91 -9.48 5.36
N GLU A 103 7.55 -8.32 5.41
CA GLU A 103 8.19 -7.82 6.63
C GLU A 103 7.14 -7.26 7.61
N GLY A 104 7.45 -7.32 8.90
CA GLY A 104 6.64 -6.68 9.95
C GLY A 104 6.50 -5.16 9.73
N PRO A 105 5.57 -4.50 10.44
CA PRO A 105 5.39 -3.06 10.30
C PRO A 105 6.70 -2.34 10.63
N SER A 106 7.12 -1.43 9.75
CA SER A 106 8.40 -0.73 9.89
C SER A 106 8.35 0.49 10.80
N CYS A 107 7.18 0.81 11.36
CA CYS A 107 7.03 1.86 12.34
C CYS A 107 6.99 1.21 13.73
N GLU A 108 8.07 1.41 14.49
CA GLU A 108 8.08 1.25 15.94
C GLU A 108 6.95 2.12 16.51
N VAL A 109 6.00 1.50 17.20
CA VAL A 109 4.98 2.25 17.93
C VAL A 109 5.62 2.70 19.24
N SER A 110 6.13 3.92 19.28
CA SER A 110 6.46 4.56 20.55
C SER A 110 5.14 4.78 21.31
N LEU A 111 4.88 3.92 22.30
CA LEU A 111 3.85 4.18 23.30
C LEU A 111 4.26 5.43 24.07
N VAL A 112 3.49 6.51 23.90
CA VAL A 112 3.54 7.71 24.77
C VAL A 112 2.56 7.55 25.91
#